data_AF-A0A7C5JU32-F1
#
_entry.id   AF-A0A7C5JU32-F1
#
_cell.length_a   1.000
_cell.length_b   1.000
_cell.length_c   1.000
_cell.angle_alpha   90.00
_cell.angle_beta   90.00
_cell.angle_gamma   90.00
#
_symmetry.space_group_name_H-M   'P 1'
#
loop_
_entity.id
_entity.type
_entity.pdbx_description
1 polymer ?
#
loop_
_entity_poly.entity_id
_entity_poly.type
_entity_poly.pdbx_seq_one_letter_code
_entity_poly.pdbx_strand_id
1 'polypeptide(L)' 'DPRWLRREWEDTRPTPRSAICVPMNVRNKALAVLTIAKSGEESFTERDLSLLAALSICAGMTYSDISLGPASDLEVA' A
#
# COMPACT_ATOMS: atom_id res chain seq x y z
N ASP A 1 -7.91 4.61 17.35
CA ASP A 1 -7.96 5.65 16.32
C ASP A 1 -9.30 5.55 15.57
N PRO A 2 -10.12 6.61 15.52
CA PRO A 2 -11.41 6.60 14.80
C PRO A 2 -11.29 6.37 13.29
N ARG A 3 -10.10 6.57 12.70
CA ARG A 3 -9.82 6.29 11.28
C ARG A 3 -9.59 4.81 11.00
N TRP A 4 -9.42 3.99 12.04
CA TRP A 4 -9.21 2.56 11.89
C TRP A 4 -10.53 1.86 11.59
N LEU A 5 -10.80 1.62 10.30
CA LEU A 5 -11.92 0.80 9.89
C LEU A 5 -11.61 -0.67 10.23
N ARG A 6 -12.29 -1.20 11.24
CA ARG A 6 -12.14 -2.61 11.64
C ARG A 6 -12.43 -3.53 10.45
N ARG A 7 -11.50 -4.46 10.20
CA ARG A 7 -11.68 -5.50 9.18
C ARG A 7 -12.20 -6.79 9.82
N GLU A 8 -12.87 -7.61 9.02
CA GLU A 8 -13.47 -8.89 9.44
C GLU A 8 -12.44 -9.89 9.96
N TRP A 9 -11.20 -9.80 9.47
CA TRP A 9 -10.08 -10.67 9.81
C TRP A 9 -9.28 -10.19 11.04
N GLU A 10 -9.66 -9.09 11.68
CA GLU A 10 -8.99 -8.60 12.90
C GLU A 10 -9.54 -9.27 14.16
N ASP A 11 -8.64 -9.58 15.10
CA ASP A 11 -9.05 -10.06 16.43
C ASP A 11 -10.00 -9.06 17.08
N THR A 12 -11.10 -9.60 17.60
CA THR A 12 -12.13 -8.90 18.37
C THR A 12 -11.59 -8.24 19.64
N ARG A 13 -10.46 -8.71 20.17
CA ARG A 13 -9.86 -8.18 21.40
C ARG A 13 -9.22 -6.81 21.16
N PRO A 14 -9.34 -5.87 22.12
CA PRO A 14 -8.64 -4.59 22.07
C PRO A 14 -7.15 -4.82 22.37
N THR A 15 -6.43 -5.34 21.39
CA THR A 15 -4.98 -5.41 21.41
C THR A 15 -4.39 -4.10 20.87
N PRO A 16 -3.21 -3.68 21.35
CA PRO A 16 -2.48 -2.59 20.70
C PRO A 16 -2.23 -2.95 19.24
N ARG A 17 -2.18 -1.94 18.38
CA ARG A 17 -2.05 -2.10 16.92
C ARG A 17 -1.06 -1.09 16.40
N SER A 18 -0.31 -1.51 15.40
CA SER A 18 0.60 -0.65 14.67
C SER A 18 0.26 -0.74 13.18
N ALA A 19 0.41 0.37 12.47
CA ALA A 19 0.35 0.41 11.02
C ALA A 19 1.38 1.40 10.48
N ILE A 20 1.99 1.05 9.35
CA ILE A 20 2.79 1.97 8.55
C ILE A 20 2.22 2.03 7.13
N CYS A 21 2.34 3.20 6.51
CA CYS A 21 1.86 3.43 5.15
C CYS A 21 2.91 4.16 4.34
N VAL A 22 3.04 3.80 3.07
CA VAL A 22 3.89 4.47 2.10
C VAL A 22 3.10 4.74 0.82
N PRO A 23 3.19 5.95 0.25
CA PRO A 23 2.57 6.23 -1.03
C PRO A 23 3.34 5.53 -2.16
N MET A 24 2.61 5.12 -3.19
CA MET A 24 3.15 4.64 -4.46
C MET A 24 3.05 5.77 -5.48
N ASN A 25 4.19 6.39 -5.77
CA ASN A 25 4.28 7.55 -6.66
C ASN A 25 4.66 7.12 -8.07
N VAL A 26 3.84 7.46 -9.06
CA VAL A 26 4.13 7.27 -10.48
C VAL A 26 4.00 8.61 -11.18
N ARG A 27 5.00 9.02 -11.96
CA ARG A 27 5.02 10.31 -12.67
C ARG A 27 4.68 11.51 -11.77
N ASN A 28 5.27 11.55 -10.57
CA ASN A 28 5.07 12.61 -9.56
C ASN A 28 3.64 12.74 -9.01
N LYS A 29 2.82 11.69 -9.14
CA LYS A 29 1.47 11.60 -8.56
C LYS A 29 1.35 10.36 -7.69
N ALA A 30 0.82 10.51 -6.49
CA ALA A 30 0.45 9.37 -5.65
C ALA A 30 -0.77 8.68 -6.28
N LEU A 31 -0.58 7.49 -6.85
CA LEU A 31 -1.65 6.71 -7.49
C LEU A 31 -2.28 5.70 -6.52
N ALA A 32 -1.48 5.19 -5.58
CA ALA A 32 -1.92 4.22 -4.58
C ALA A 32 -1.18 4.41 -3.25
N VAL A 33 -1.64 3.72 -2.21
CA VAL A 33 -1.00 3.70 -0.90
C VAL A 33 -0.85 2.24 -0.47
N LEU A 34 0.37 1.85 -0.14
CA LEU A 34 0.66 0.55 0.43
C LEU A 34 0.63 0.67 1.95
N THR A 35 -0.25 -0.10 2.58
CA THR A 35 -0.44 -0.09 4.04
C THR A 35 -0.24 -1.49 4.58
N ILE A 36 0.56 -1.62 5.64
CA ILE A 36 0.65 -2.86 6.42
C ILE A 36 0.24 -2.58 7.86
N ALA A 37 -0.47 -3.52 8.45
CA ALA A 37 -1.00 -3.45 9.79
C ALA A 37 -0.72 -4.75 10.52
N LYS A 38 -0.34 -4.67 11.79
CA LYS A 38 -0.26 -5.83 12.67
C LYS A 38 -0.64 -5.49 14.10
N SER A 39 -1.05 -6.53 14.82
CA SER A 39 -1.23 -6.47 16.28
C SER A 39 0.12 -6.28 16.97
N GLY A 40 0.11 -5.51 18.05
CA GLY A 40 1.28 -5.10 18.82
C GLY A 40 1.50 -3.59 18.78
N GLU A 41 1.99 -3.03 19.89
CA GLU A 41 2.46 -1.65 19.98
C GLU A 41 3.86 -1.54 19.37
N GLU A 42 4.19 -0.38 18.81
CA GLU A 42 5.51 -0.04 18.24
C GLU A 42 6.14 -1.16 17.39
N SER A 43 5.29 -1.87 16.65
CA SER A 43 5.72 -3.14 16.08
C SER A 43 6.48 -2.95 14.76
N PHE A 44 6.64 -1.72 14.28
CA PHE A 44 7.40 -1.41 13.08
C PHE A 44 8.62 -0.55 13.42
N THR A 45 9.70 -0.82 12.72
CA THR A 45 10.96 -0.12 12.80
C THR A 45 11.21 0.69 11.53
N GLU A 46 12.20 1.59 11.56
CA GLU A 46 12.68 2.30 10.37
C GLU A 46 13.13 1.38 9.24
N ARG A 47 13.62 0.18 9.59
CA ARG A 47 13.96 -0.86 8.61
C ARG A 47 12.73 -1.37 7.88
N ASP A 48 11.62 -1.56 8.60
CA ASP A 48 10.34 -2.00 8.02
C ASP A 48 9.77 -0.93 7.09
N LEU A 49 9.87 0.34 7.48
CA LEU A 49 9.48 1.47 6.64
C LEU A 49 10.32 1.54 5.37
N SER A 50 11.64 1.40 5.49
CA SER A 50 12.57 1.39 4.36
C SER A 50 12.29 0.24 3.39
N LEU A 51 12.00 -0.95 3.92
CA LEU A 51 11.63 -2.11 3.12
C LEU A 51 10.29 -1.88 2.40
N LEU A 52 9.29 -1.36 3.11
CA LEU A 52 7.99 -1.07 2.53
C LEU A 52 8.07 -0.01 1.43
N ALA A 53 8.91 1.01 1.61
CA ALA A 53 9.19 2.02 0.59
C ALA A 53 9.84 1.41 -0.66
N ALA A 54 10.80 0.50 -0.50
CA ALA A 54 11.40 -0.21 -1.63
C ALA A 54 10.37 -1.08 -2.37
N LEU A 55 9.50 -1.78 -1.63
CA LEU A 55 8.41 -2.56 -2.22
C LEU A 55 7.39 -1.69 -2.96
N SER A 56 7.08 -0.50 -2.45
CA SER A 56 6.22 0.49 -3.08
C SER A 56 6.74 0.90 -4.46
N ILE A 57 8.05 1.11 -4.60
CA ILE A 57 8.70 1.43 -5.89
C ILE A 57 8.54 0.26 -6.87
N CYS A 58 8.84 -0.97 -6.44
CA CYS A 58 8.69 -2.17 -7.28
C CYS A 58 7.24 -2.37 -7.75
N ALA A 59 6.27 -2.25 -6.83
CA ALA A 59 4.85 -2.39 -7.16
C ALA A 59 4.37 -1.27 -8.09
N GLY A 60 4.91 -0.05 -7.94
CA GLY A 60 4.56 1.10 -8.77
C GLY A 60 5.00 0.95 -10.22
N MET A 61 6.19 0.38 -10.46
CA MET A 61 6.70 0.09 -11.80
C MET A 61 5.78 -0.90 -12.54
N THR A 62 5.47 -2.04 -11.92
CA THR A 62 4.55 -3.03 -12.51
C THR A 62 3.16 -2.46 -12.77
N TYR A 63 2.63 -1.63 -11.86
CA TYR A 63 1.35 -0.96 -12.08
C TYR A 63 1.39 -0.05 -13.31
N SER A 64 2.48 0.71 -13.50
CA SER A 64 2.64 1.56 -14.67
C SER A 64 2.77 0.78 -15.99
N ASP A 65 3.41 -0.40 -15.98
CA ASP A 65 3.49 -1.28 -17.15
C ASP A 65 2.12 -1.89 -17.51
N ILE A 66 1.39 -2.42 -16.52
CA ILE A 66 0.06 -3.03 -16.75
C ILE A 66 -0.96 -1.96 -17.16
N SER A 67 -0.91 -0.77 -16.57
CA SER A 67 -1.78 0.34 -16.95
C SER A 67 -1.49 0.88 -18.35
N LEU A 68 -0.34 0.55 -18.95
CA LEU A 68 -0.01 0.84 -20.36
C LEU A 68 -0.27 -0.34 -21.31
N GLY A 69 -0.77 -1.49 -20.83
CA GLY A 69 -1.33 -2.55 -21.66
C GLY A 69 -2.58 -2.07 -22.44
N PRO A 70 -2.95 -2.70 -23.57
CA PRO A 70 -3.52 -2.06 -24.75
C PRO A 70 -4.88 -1.41 -24.50
N ALA A 71 -4.88 -0.20 -23.94
CA ALA A 71 -6.03 0.71 -23.96
C ALA A 71 -5.97 1.67 -25.17
N SER A 72 -4.99 1.49 -26.07
CA SER A 72 -4.83 2.26 -27.31
C SER A 72 -5.19 1.48 -28.58
N ASP A 73 -5.73 0.26 -28.47
CA ASP A 73 -6.15 -0.57 -29.63
C ASP A 73 -7.65 -0.92 -29.63
N LEU A 74 -8.47 -0.22 -28.85
CA LEU A 74 -9.93 -0.30 -28.93
C LEU A 74 -10.58 1.05 -29.29
N GLU A 75 -9.94 1.78 -30.21
CA GLU A 75 -10.59 2.75 -31.09
C GLU A 75 -9.90 2.64 -32.45
N VAL A 76 -10.48 1.81 -33.33
CA VAL A 76 -10.37 1.73 -34.81
C VAL A 76 -10.31 0.26 -35.22
N ALA A 77 -11.49 -0.36 -35.33
CA ALA A 77 -11.86 -1.36 -36.33
C ALA A 77 -13.37 -1.62 -36.26
#